data_AF-A0A954CPQ7-F1
#
_entry.id   AF-A0A954CPQ7-F1
#
_cell.length_a   1.000
_cell.length_b   1.000
_cell.length_c   1.000
_cell.angle_alpha   90.00
_cell.angle_beta   90.00
_cell.angle_gamma   90.00
#
_symmetry.space_group_name_H-M   'P 1'
#
loop_
_entity.id
_entity.type
_entity.pdbx_description
1 polymer ?
#
loop_
_entity_poly.entity_id
_entity_poly.type
_entity_poly.pdbx_seq_one_letter_code
_entity_poly.pdbx_strand_id
1 'polypeptide(L)'
;MGGLKRSLRDAVRKLAYHTSVDQLKKSGIKKVNVLGIDRIVGLIDEAVSRSLKHRLIAAEREEVIDATKEEFMKLLKSNQDLQRNQEELAREKQEAESERQSAEKESDRLRLELQMIQQKLEERLIEAETKERARYEEEDVEIDSDIQVLFDQLARSGVTSADGDDELRSRVRELVLGLVNRERSSARREIEAARNTEFSNMQRRVKKLQRSLEITEKRLDEVSKMKDVEEGIASLYREVQGLDSRDSNHDQKKGLMEDIFKANLALQGRK
;
A
#
# COMPACT_ATOMS: atom_id res chain seq x y z
N MET A 1 57.52 -14.23 15.97
CA MET A 1 56.24 -14.57 15.29
C MET A 1 55.07 -14.98 16.21
N GLY A 2 55.29 -15.37 17.48
CA GLY A 2 54.18 -15.79 18.37
C GLY A 2 53.20 -14.67 18.79
N GLY A 3 53.64 -13.41 18.84
CA GLY A 3 52.79 -12.26 19.20
C GLY A 3 51.74 -11.93 18.14
N LEU A 4 52.10 -12.01 16.85
CA LEU A 4 51.20 -11.74 15.73
C LEU A 4 50.04 -12.75 15.71
N LYS A 5 50.33 -14.05 15.86
CA LYS A 5 49.30 -15.10 15.90
C LYS A 5 48.31 -14.94 17.05
N ARG A 6 48.77 -14.48 18.22
CA ARG A 6 47.88 -14.20 19.36
C ARG A 6 47.00 -12.97 19.10
N SER A 7 47.58 -11.90 18.56
CA SER A 7 46.83 -10.69 18.19
C SER A 7 45.80 -10.95 17.08
N LEU A 8 46.14 -11.76 16.08
CA LEU A 8 45.23 -12.15 14.99
C LEU A 8 44.09 -13.04 15.52
N ARG A 9 44.40 -13.97 16.43
CA ARG A 9 43.40 -14.80 17.10
C ARG A 9 42.41 -13.95 17.91
N ASP A 10 42.90 -12.96 18.64
CA ASP A 10 42.04 -12.05 19.42
C ASP A 10 41.23 -11.11 18.54
N ALA A 11 41.79 -10.63 17.42
CA ALA A 11 41.06 -9.83 16.43
C ALA A 11 39.96 -10.65 15.74
N VAL A 12 40.27 -11.87 15.28
CA VAL A 12 39.30 -12.80 14.68
C VAL A 12 38.22 -13.18 15.69
N ARG A 13 38.58 -13.35 16.97
CA ARG A 13 37.61 -13.63 18.03
C ARG A 13 36.68 -12.46 18.32
N LYS A 14 37.17 -11.22 18.22
CA LYS A 14 36.35 -9.99 18.33
C LYS A 14 35.47 -9.74 17.11
N LEU A 15 35.89 -10.20 15.93
CA LEU A 15 35.13 -10.14 14.68
C LEU A 15 34.10 -11.27 14.52
N ALA A 16 34.29 -12.38 15.24
CA ALA A 16 33.37 -13.50 15.19
C ALA A 16 32.08 -13.16 15.95
N TYR A 17 31.01 -12.90 15.20
CA TYR A 17 29.66 -12.72 15.76
C TYR A 17 29.25 -13.95 16.58
N HIS A 18 28.81 -13.72 17.82
CA HIS A 18 28.26 -14.76 18.67
C HIS A 18 26.77 -14.94 18.35
N THR A 19 26.48 -15.60 17.23
CA THR A 19 25.12 -15.99 16.90
C THR A 19 24.81 -17.34 17.55
N SER A 20 23.68 -17.44 18.25
CA SER A 20 23.27 -18.72 18.85
C SER A 20 22.78 -19.69 17.77
N VAL A 21 22.90 -20.98 18.04
CA VAL A 21 22.44 -22.04 17.12
C VAL A 21 20.94 -21.90 16.82
N ASP A 22 20.16 -21.40 17.80
CA ASP A 22 18.72 -21.16 17.65
C ASP A 22 18.41 -19.98 16.72
N GLN A 23 19.23 -18.93 16.73
CA GLN A 23 19.11 -17.82 15.78
C GLN A 23 19.46 -18.26 14.35
N LEU A 24 20.48 -19.11 14.18
CA LEU A 24 20.84 -19.70 12.89
C LEU A 24 19.75 -20.64 12.35
N LYS A 25 19.07 -21.37 13.25
CA LYS A 25 17.93 -22.23 12.90
C LYS A 25 16.69 -21.42 12.50
N LYS A 26 16.40 -20.30 13.18
CA LYS A 26 15.33 -19.36 12.81
C LYS A 26 15.57 -18.67 11.47
N SER A 27 16.83 -18.46 11.10
CA SER A 27 17.24 -17.91 9.80
C SER A 27 17.38 -18.97 8.69
N GLY A 28 16.97 -20.22 8.94
CA GLY A 28 16.86 -21.26 7.91
C GLY A 28 18.17 -21.99 7.57
N ILE A 29 19.25 -21.74 8.31
CA ILE A 29 20.57 -22.32 8.05
C ILE A 29 20.64 -23.71 8.69
N LYS A 30 20.63 -24.77 7.86
CA LYS A 30 20.59 -26.18 8.31
C LYS A 30 21.97 -26.83 8.49
N LYS A 31 23.03 -26.25 7.92
CA LYS A 31 24.40 -26.75 8.02
C LYS A 31 25.34 -25.58 8.25
N VAL A 32 26.12 -25.65 9.33
CA VAL A 32 27.14 -24.65 9.67
C VAL A 32 28.48 -25.35 9.58
N ASN A 33 29.36 -24.87 8.69
CA ASN A 33 30.69 -25.45 8.53
C ASN A 33 31.60 -24.84 9.60
N VAL A 34 31.95 -25.64 10.61
CA VAL A 34 32.70 -25.15 11.78
C VAL A 34 34.19 -25.18 11.46
N LEU A 35 34.73 -24.03 11.05
CA LEU A 35 36.17 -23.83 10.94
C LEU A 35 36.72 -23.34 12.27
N GLY A 36 37.65 -24.10 12.85
CA GLY A 36 38.34 -23.69 14.07
C GLY A 36 39.11 -22.38 13.85
N ILE A 37 39.03 -21.46 14.82
CA ILE A 37 39.68 -20.14 14.77
C ILE A 37 41.17 -20.27 14.46
N ASP A 38 41.84 -21.31 14.98
CA ASP A 38 43.25 -21.56 14.73
C ASP A 38 43.58 -21.93 13.29
N ARG A 39 42.62 -22.55 12.59
CA ARG A 39 42.75 -22.91 11.19
C ARG A 39 42.50 -21.72 10.28
N ILE A 40 41.57 -20.83 10.65
CA ILE A 40 41.36 -19.55 9.97
C ILE A 40 42.61 -18.67 10.10
N VAL A 41 43.14 -18.52 11.32
CA VAL A 41 44.38 -17.78 11.57
C VAL A 41 45.54 -18.40 10.79
N GLY A 42 45.68 -19.73 10.77
CA GLY A 42 46.71 -20.42 10.00
C GLY A 42 46.61 -20.20 8.49
N LEU A 43 45.41 -20.26 7.92
CA LEU A 43 45.17 -20.04 6.48
C LEU A 43 45.42 -18.58 6.07
N ILE A 44 45.06 -17.62 6.92
CA ILE A 44 45.35 -16.20 6.70
C ILE A 44 46.87 -15.98 6.75
N ASP A 45 47.54 -16.52 7.77
CA ASP A 45 48.99 -16.39 7.93
C ASP A 45 49.74 -17.05 6.75
N GLU A 46 49.27 -18.20 6.26
CA GLU A 46 49.82 -18.91 5.10
C GLU A 46 49.56 -18.18 3.78
N ALA A 47 48.36 -17.62 3.58
CA ALA A 47 48.03 -16.84 2.39
C ALA A 47 48.84 -15.53 2.31
N VAL A 48 48.98 -14.84 3.45
CA VAL A 48 49.79 -13.62 3.57
C VAL A 48 51.29 -13.94 3.41
N SER A 49 51.79 -15.00 4.05
CA SER A 49 53.19 -15.38 3.88
C SER A 49 53.50 -15.91 2.47
N ARG A 50 52.57 -16.59 1.80
CA ARG A 50 52.72 -17.05 0.41
C ARG A 50 52.66 -15.88 -0.59
N SER A 51 51.84 -14.85 -0.36
CA SER A 51 51.80 -13.64 -1.19
C SER A 51 53.04 -12.76 -1.00
N LEU A 52 53.54 -12.64 0.23
CA LEU A 52 54.78 -11.92 0.55
C LEU A 52 56.02 -12.63 0.00
N LYS A 53 56.06 -13.96 0.04
CA LYS A 53 57.18 -14.77 -0.49
C LYS A 53 57.30 -14.69 -2.00
N HIS A 54 56.20 -14.43 -2.71
CA HIS A 54 56.19 -14.29 -4.17
C HIS A 54 56.51 -12.86 -4.67
N ARG A 55 56.40 -11.84 -3.81
CA ARG A 55 56.60 -10.42 -4.19
C ARG A 55 57.88 -9.76 -3.65
N LEU A 56 58.56 -10.30 -2.63
CA LEU A 56 59.63 -9.56 -1.95
C LEU A 56 60.91 -10.37 -1.73
N ILE A 57 61.87 -10.17 -2.62
CA ILE A 57 63.27 -10.51 -2.40
C ILE A 57 63.91 -9.33 -1.64
N ALA A 58 63.93 -9.48 -0.31
CA ALA A 58 65.03 -9.14 0.60
C ALA A 58 65.20 -7.76 1.29
N ALA A 59 64.49 -6.67 1.00
CA ALA A 59 64.71 -5.41 1.76
C ALA A 59 63.48 -4.81 2.47
N GLU A 60 62.27 -4.93 1.93
CA GLU A 60 61.11 -4.15 2.42
C GLU A 60 60.11 -4.98 3.25
N ARG A 61 60.56 -6.07 3.89
CA ARG A 61 59.65 -7.02 4.56
C ARG A 61 58.85 -6.43 5.72
N GLU A 62 59.46 -5.57 6.52
CA GLU A 62 58.81 -5.03 7.73
C GLU A 62 57.82 -3.91 7.37
N GLU A 63 58.23 -3.01 6.48
CA GLU A 63 57.38 -1.93 5.96
C GLU A 63 56.15 -2.46 5.22
N VAL A 64 56.29 -3.54 4.42
CA VAL A 64 55.15 -4.13 3.72
C VAL A 64 54.20 -4.86 4.69
N ILE A 65 54.72 -5.44 5.78
CA ILE A 65 53.86 -6.05 6.82
C ILE A 65 53.04 -4.98 7.53
N ASP A 66 53.63 -3.82 7.82
CA ASP A 66 52.90 -2.75 8.49
C ASP A 66 51.92 -2.04 7.55
N ALA A 67 52.29 -1.82 6.28
CA ALA A 67 51.36 -1.32 5.26
C ALA A 67 50.17 -2.27 5.02
N THR A 68 50.39 -3.59 5.00
CA THR A 68 49.30 -4.57 4.83
C THR A 68 48.40 -4.69 6.05
N LYS A 69 48.94 -4.52 7.27
CA LYS A 69 48.11 -4.41 8.48
C LYS A 69 47.25 -3.15 8.47
N GLU A 70 47.79 -2.02 8.03
CA GLU A 70 47.02 -0.77 7.94
C GLU A 70 45.89 -0.87 6.92
N GLU A 71 46.17 -1.41 5.73
CA GLU A 71 45.17 -1.71 4.70
C GLU A 71 44.08 -2.66 5.24
N PHE A 72 44.46 -3.72 5.92
CA PHE A 72 43.52 -4.66 6.53
C PHE A 72 42.65 -4.00 7.61
N MET A 73 43.22 -3.16 8.46
CA MET A 73 42.46 -2.42 9.48
C MET A 73 41.53 -1.38 8.86
N LYS A 74 41.91 -0.74 7.74
CA LYS A 74 41.03 0.14 6.96
C LYS A 74 39.84 -0.63 6.37
N LEU A 75 40.10 -1.80 5.77
CA LEU A 75 39.05 -2.66 5.21
C LEU A 75 38.10 -3.18 6.29
N LEU A 76 38.62 -3.55 7.47
CA LEU A 76 37.78 -3.96 8.60
C LEU A 76 36.89 -2.84 9.12
N LYS A 77 37.42 -1.61 9.28
CA LYS A 77 36.62 -0.45 9.66
C LYS A 77 35.55 -0.15 8.62
N SER A 78 35.92 -0.14 7.34
CA SER A 78 34.97 0.06 6.25
C SER A 78 33.87 -1.01 6.21
N ASN A 79 34.19 -2.28 6.47
CA ASN A 79 33.19 -3.34 6.52
C ASN A 79 32.26 -3.18 7.74
N GLN A 80 32.81 -2.82 8.90
CA GLN A 80 32.02 -2.52 10.09
C GLN A 80 31.07 -1.33 9.88
N ASP A 81 31.56 -0.27 9.22
CA ASP A 81 30.74 0.91 8.90
C ASP A 81 29.66 0.55 7.86
N LEU A 82 29.99 -0.27 6.86
CA LEU A 82 29.01 -0.80 5.90
C LEU A 82 27.94 -1.64 6.60
N GLN A 83 28.31 -2.49 7.55
CA GLN A 83 27.36 -3.29 8.32
C GLN A 83 26.45 -2.42 9.18
N ARG A 84 26.98 -1.39 9.85
CA ARG A 84 26.18 -0.43 10.60
C ARG A 84 25.18 0.29 9.69
N ASN A 85 25.64 0.78 8.55
CA ASN A 85 24.77 1.44 7.58
C ASN A 85 23.69 0.49 7.04
N GLN A 86 24.03 -0.79 6.83
CA GLN A 86 23.04 -1.80 6.43
C GLN A 86 22.00 -2.08 7.51
N GLU A 87 22.42 -2.13 8.79
CA GLU A 87 21.50 -2.30 9.91
C GLU A 87 20.59 -1.09 10.11
N GLU A 88 21.12 0.13 9.96
CA GLU A 88 20.35 1.38 10.01
C GLU A 88 19.33 1.43 8.87
N LEU A 89 19.76 1.18 7.64
CA LEU A 89 18.88 1.13 6.47
C LEU A 89 17.79 0.04 6.61
N ALA A 90 18.13 -1.11 7.21
CA ALA A 90 17.15 -2.17 7.46
C ALA A 90 16.08 -1.74 8.47
N ARG A 91 16.46 -0.98 9.51
CA ARG A 91 15.51 -0.43 10.49
C ARG A 91 14.60 0.63 9.86
N GLU A 92 15.18 1.56 9.11
CA GLU A 92 14.40 2.58 8.39
C GLU A 92 13.40 1.95 7.41
N LYS A 93 13.82 0.91 6.68
CA LYS A 93 12.93 0.15 5.79
C LYS A 93 11.79 -0.52 6.54
N GLN A 94 12.07 -1.10 7.71
CA GLN A 94 11.06 -1.75 8.54
C GLN A 94 10.06 -0.73 9.11
N GLU A 95 10.53 0.43 9.56
CA GLU A 95 9.68 1.52 10.05
C GLU A 95 8.76 2.03 8.95
N ALA A 96 9.30 2.33 7.76
CA ALA A 96 8.52 2.75 6.60
C ALA A 96 7.49 1.70 6.15
N GLU A 97 7.80 0.40 6.24
CA GLU A 97 6.82 -0.66 5.97
C GLU A 97 5.70 -0.69 6.99
N SER A 98 6.01 -0.46 8.27
CA SER A 98 4.99 -0.41 9.32
C SER A 98 4.03 0.77 9.14
N GLU A 99 4.55 1.94 8.74
CA GLU A 99 3.76 3.13 8.42
C GLU A 99 2.90 2.93 7.18
N ARG A 100 3.43 2.26 6.15
CA ARG A 100 2.66 1.90 4.97
C ARG A 100 1.50 0.97 5.33
N GLN A 101 1.76 -0.08 6.10
CA GLN A 101 0.72 -1.02 6.52
C GLN A 101 -0.36 -0.34 7.37
N SER A 102 -0.02 0.65 8.19
CA SER A 102 -1.02 1.41 8.96
C SER A 102 -1.87 2.31 8.06
N ALA A 103 -1.24 2.99 7.09
CA ALA A 103 -1.94 3.81 6.11
C ALA A 103 -2.85 3.00 5.16
N GLU A 104 -2.42 1.80 4.74
CA GLU A 104 -3.25 0.87 3.95
C GLU A 104 -4.50 0.44 4.73
N LYS A 105 -4.34 0.07 6.01
CA LYS A 105 -5.48 -0.29 6.89
C LYS A 105 -6.44 0.87 7.09
N GLU A 106 -5.94 2.10 7.22
CA GLU A 106 -6.78 3.29 7.33
C GLU A 106 -7.57 3.53 6.04
N SER A 107 -6.93 3.40 4.88
CA SER A 107 -7.57 3.50 3.57
C SER A 107 -8.70 2.47 3.41
N ASP A 108 -8.44 1.21 3.74
CA ASP A 108 -9.45 0.14 3.66
C ASP A 108 -10.63 0.40 4.60
N ARG A 109 -10.36 0.89 5.81
CA ARG A 109 -11.42 1.31 6.74
C ARG A 109 -12.26 2.44 6.17
N LEU A 110 -11.64 3.47 5.61
CA LEU A 110 -12.35 4.59 5.00
C LEU A 110 -13.20 4.17 3.79
N ARG A 111 -12.72 3.21 2.99
CA ARG A 111 -13.48 2.62 1.88
C ARG A 111 -14.73 1.90 2.35
N LEU A 112 -14.61 1.08 3.39
CA LEU A 112 -15.74 0.39 4.01
C LEU A 112 -16.76 1.38 4.58
N GLU A 113 -16.30 2.39 5.33
CA GLU A 113 -17.17 3.42 5.89
C GLU A 113 -17.90 4.22 4.79
N LEU A 114 -17.21 4.55 3.69
CA LEU A 114 -17.82 5.20 2.53
C LEU A 114 -18.91 4.34 1.90
N GLN A 115 -18.62 3.06 1.64
CA GLN A 115 -19.58 2.14 1.05
C GLN A 115 -20.82 1.96 1.93
N MET A 116 -20.64 1.81 3.24
CA MET A 116 -21.76 1.71 4.19
C MET A 116 -22.63 2.97 4.20
N ILE A 117 -22.01 4.16 4.16
CA ILE A 117 -22.76 5.43 4.13
C ILE A 117 -23.53 5.58 2.81
N GLN A 118 -22.93 5.19 1.69
CA GLN A 118 -23.59 5.21 0.38
C GLN A 118 -24.78 4.27 0.34
N GLN A 119 -24.60 3.01 0.76
CA GLN A 119 -25.69 2.02 0.83
C GLN A 119 -26.83 2.50 1.73
N LYS A 120 -26.51 2.99 2.94
CA LYS A 120 -27.52 3.52 3.86
C LYS A 120 -28.28 4.71 3.28
N LEU A 121 -27.63 5.52 2.45
CA LEU A 121 -28.26 6.65 1.79
C LEU A 121 -29.17 6.18 0.65
N GLU A 122 -28.75 5.22 -0.15
CA GLU A 122 -29.57 4.60 -1.20
C GLU A 122 -30.79 3.87 -0.61
N GLU A 123 -30.61 3.08 0.44
CA GLU A 123 -31.69 2.41 1.16
C GLU A 123 -32.71 3.42 1.68
N ARG A 124 -32.26 4.53 2.27
CA ARG A 124 -33.15 5.59 2.74
C ARG A 124 -33.92 6.28 1.61
N LEU A 125 -33.33 6.42 0.43
CA LEU A 125 -34.03 6.98 -0.73
C LEU A 125 -35.12 6.02 -1.21
N ILE A 126 -34.78 4.74 -1.39
CA ILE A 126 -35.73 3.71 -1.84
C ILE A 126 -36.86 3.54 -0.81
N GLU A 127 -36.55 3.47 0.48
CA GLU A 127 -37.54 3.38 1.54
C GLU A 127 -38.47 4.60 1.58
N ALA A 128 -37.92 5.81 1.38
CA ALA A 128 -38.72 7.02 1.39
C ALA A 128 -39.68 7.06 0.18
N GLU A 129 -39.19 6.75 -1.01
CA GLU A 129 -40.00 6.70 -2.24
C GLU A 129 -41.10 5.63 -2.17
N THR A 130 -40.76 4.43 -1.67
CA THR A 130 -41.72 3.32 -1.54
C THR A 130 -42.79 3.58 -0.49
N LYS A 131 -42.41 4.11 0.69
CA LYS A 131 -43.37 4.49 1.74
C LYS A 131 -44.30 5.61 1.30
N GLU A 132 -43.78 6.60 0.59
CA GLU A 132 -44.63 7.67 0.05
C GLU A 132 -45.59 7.15 -1.01
N ARG A 133 -45.12 6.33 -1.95
CA ARG A 133 -45.98 5.77 -2.98
C ARG A 133 -47.09 4.90 -2.38
N ALA A 134 -46.75 4.00 -1.44
CA ALA A 134 -47.73 3.15 -0.78
C ALA A 134 -48.78 3.98 -0.02
N ARG A 135 -48.34 5.00 0.73
CA ARG A 135 -49.23 5.90 1.46
C ARG A 135 -50.20 6.63 0.53
N TYR A 136 -49.74 7.11 -0.62
CA TYR A 136 -50.62 7.80 -1.56
C TYR A 136 -51.58 6.86 -2.27
N GLU A 137 -51.15 5.66 -2.62
CA GLU A 137 -52.04 4.63 -3.19
C GLU A 137 -53.14 4.23 -2.19
N GLU A 138 -52.83 4.10 -0.90
CA GLU A 138 -53.82 3.84 0.16
C GLU A 138 -54.79 5.02 0.33
N GLU A 139 -54.27 6.24 0.48
CA GLU A 139 -55.11 7.44 0.66
C GLU A 139 -55.98 7.73 -0.58
N ASP A 140 -55.52 7.43 -1.80
CA ASP A 140 -56.31 7.59 -3.03
C ASP A 140 -57.49 6.62 -3.08
N VAL A 141 -57.29 5.38 -2.62
CA VAL A 141 -58.37 4.39 -2.51
C VAL A 141 -59.39 4.81 -1.45
N GLU A 142 -58.94 5.36 -0.31
CA GLU A 142 -59.83 5.88 0.72
C GLU A 142 -60.68 7.05 0.20
N ILE A 143 -60.05 8.04 -0.45
CA ILE A 143 -60.75 9.19 -1.06
C ILE A 143 -61.76 8.72 -2.10
N ASP A 144 -61.41 7.77 -2.95
CA ASP A 144 -62.33 7.19 -3.93
C ASP A 144 -63.52 6.50 -3.27
N SER A 145 -63.29 5.78 -2.16
CA SER A 145 -64.35 5.12 -1.40
C SER A 145 -65.29 6.12 -0.73
N ASP A 146 -64.77 7.20 -0.16
CA ASP A 146 -65.57 8.27 0.46
C ASP A 146 -66.42 9.00 -0.58
N ILE A 147 -65.86 9.28 -1.76
CA ILE A 147 -66.59 9.86 -2.88
C ILE A 147 -67.75 8.94 -3.28
N GLN A 148 -67.52 7.63 -3.40
CA GLN A 148 -68.58 6.68 -3.72
C GLN A 148 -69.70 6.67 -2.68
N VAL A 149 -69.36 6.66 -1.39
CA VAL A 149 -70.34 6.70 -0.29
C VAL A 149 -71.18 7.98 -0.33
N LEU A 150 -70.56 9.14 -0.60
CA LEU A 150 -71.28 10.42 -0.71
C LEU A 150 -72.27 10.43 -1.88
N PHE A 151 -71.87 9.88 -3.03
CA PHE A 151 -72.75 9.79 -4.20
C PHE A 151 -73.88 8.77 -4.02
N ASP A 152 -73.64 7.67 -3.30
CA ASP A 152 -74.68 6.71 -2.90
C ASP A 152 -75.69 7.34 -1.93
N GLN A 153 -75.23 8.18 -1.01
CA GLN A 153 -76.11 8.95 -0.11
C GLN A 153 -76.94 9.98 -0.89
N LEU A 154 -76.34 10.68 -1.85
CA LEU A 154 -77.06 11.63 -2.72
C LEU A 154 -78.14 10.92 -3.55
N ALA A 155 -77.81 9.78 -4.16
CA ALA A 155 -78.76 9.00 -4.95
C ALA A 155 -79.95 8.52 -4.10
N ARG A 156 -79.72 8.11 -2.84
CA ARG A 156 -80.79 7.71 -1.90
C ARG A 156 -81.67 8.88 -1.46
N SER A 157 -81.15 10.11 -1.46
CA SER A 157 -81.92 11.31 -1.12
C SER A 157 -82.84 11.81 -2.24
N GLY A 158 -82.78 11.20 -3.43
CA GLY A 158 -83.67 11.51 -4.57
C GLY A 158 -83.34 12.81 -5.30
N VAL A 159 -82.16 13.37 -5.06
CA VAL A 159 -81.73 14.67 -5.63
C VAL A 159 -81.19 14.51 -7.07
N THR A 160 -80.83 13.30 -7.51
CA THR A 160 -80.19 13.06 -8.81
C THR A 160 -80.76 11.87 -9.60
N SER A 161 -80.63 11.93 -10.94
CA SER A 161 -81.11 10.91 -11.89
C SER A 161 -79.93 10.07 -12.41
N ALA A 162 -80.14 8.75 -12.55
CA ALA A 162 -79.10 7.74 -12.75
C ALA A 162 -78.19 7.91 -14.00
N ASP A 163 -78.67 8.55 -15.08
CA ASP A 163 -77.90 8.66 -16.35
C ASP A 163 -76.97 9.88 -16.44
N GLY A 164 -77.20 10.93 -15.66
CA GLY A 164 -76.33 12.14 -15.63
C GLY A 164 -75.29 12.12 -14.51
N ASP A 165 -75.41 11.17 -13.59
CA ASP A 165 -74.61 11.11 -12.36
C ASP A 165 -73.21 10.57 -12.61
N ASP A 166 -73.00 9.64 -13.55
CA ASP A 166 -71.67 9.06 -13.78
C ASP A 166 -70.66 10.06 -14.36
N GLU A 167 -71.11 10.98 -15.22
CA GLU A 167 -70.25 12.04 -15.74
C GLU A 167 -69.92 13.09 -14.67
N LEU A 168 -70.91 13.47 -13.84
CA LEU A 168 -70.72 14.37 -12.70
C LEU A 168 -69.81 13.74 -11.64
N ARG A 169 -70.00 12.45 -11.33
CA ARG A 169 -69.14 11.64 -10.44
C ARG A 169 -67.71 11.61 -10.92
N SER A 170 -67.50 11.32 -12.20
CA SER A 170 -66.17 11.31 -12.81
C SER A 170 -65.51 12.68 -12.73
N ARG A 171 -66.26 13.77 -12.97
CA ARG A 171 -65.74 15.14 -12.92
C ARG A 171 -65.41 15.60 -11.50
N VAL A 172 -66.25 15.27 -10.53
CA VAL A 172 -66.00 15.56 -9.10
C VAL A 172 -64.80 14.76 -8.61
N ARG A 173 -64.69 13.48 -8.97
CA ARG A 173 -63.52 12.66 -8.66
C ARG A 173 -62.23 13.26 -9.23
N GLU A 174 -62.24 13.64 -10.51
CA GLU A 174 -61.09 14.29 -11.16
C GLU A 174 -60.71 15.62 -10.48
N LEU A 175 -61.70 16.42 -10.08
CA LEU A 175 -61.46 17.69 -9.37
C LEU A 175 -60.90 17.50 -7.97
N VAL A 176 -61.46 16.56 -7.20
CA VAL A 176 -61.01 16.27 -5.82
C VAL A 176 -59.61 15.67 -5.84
N LEU A 177 -59.37 14.63 -6.65
CA LEU A 177 -58.04 14.05 -6.82
C LEU A 177 -57.05 15.09 -7.37
N GLY A 178 -57.49 15.96 -8.28
CA GLY A 178 -56.67 17.06 -8.81
C GLY A 178 -56.28 18.09 -7.75
N LEU A 179 -57.17 18.42 -6.82
CA LEU A 179 -56.93 19.40 -5.75
C LEU A 179 -56.04 18.79 -4.64
N VAL A 180 -56.33 17.56 -4.24
CA VAL A 180 -55.50 16.79 -3.30
C VAL A 180 -54.10 16.60 -3.84
N ASN A 181 -53.95 16.28 -5.14
CA ASN A 181 -52.63 16.17 -5.77
C ASN A 181 -51.86 17.50 -5.79
N ARG A 182 -52.54 18.65 -5.98
CA ARG A 182 -51.89 19.97 -5.90
C ARG A 182 -51.44 20.27 -4.47
N GLU A 183 -52.28 20.02 -3.48
CA GLU A 183 -51.94 20.25 -2.07
C GLU A 183 -50.79 19.35 -1.62
N ARG A 184 -50.87 18.05 -1.96
CA ARG A 184 -49.76 17.09 -1.76
C ARG A 184 -48.49 17.54 -2.44
N SER A 185 -48.55 18.04 -3.67
CA SER A 185 -47.36 18.53 -4.38
C SER A 185 -46.71 19.74 -3.68
N SER A 186 -47.50 20.59 -3.02
CA SER A 186 -46.99 21.70 -2.22
C SER A 186 -46.34 21.22 -0.94
N ALA A 187 -47.01 20.33 -0.20
CA ALA A 187 -46.46 19.72 1.02
C ALA A 187 -45.19 18.90 0.73
N ARG A 188 -45.14 18.19 -0.41
CA ARG A 188 -43.93 17.47 -0.86
C ARG A 188 -42.76 18.40 -1.05
N ARG A 189 -42.94 19.58 -1.66
CA ARG A 189 -41.83 20.52 -1.86
C ARG A 189 -41.22 20.99 -0.53
N GLU A 190 -42.03 21.17 0.50
CA GLU A 190 -41.55 21.56 1.83
C GLU A 190 -40.80 20.41 2.52
N ILE A 191 -41.34 19.20 2.46
CA ILE A 191 -40.71 17.99 3.02
C ILE A 191 -39.42 17.65 2.25
N GLU A 192 -39.43 17.72 0.92
CA GLU A 192 -38.27 17.56 0.06
C GLU A 192 -37.21 18.63 0.36
N ALA A 193 -37.59 19.88 0.62
CA ALA A 193 -36.64 20.91 1.02
C ALA A 193 -35.93 20.55 2.33
N ALA A 194 -36.67 20.07 3.34
CA ALA A 194 -36.08 19.58 4.59
C ALA A 194 -35.17 18.37 4.36
N ARG A 195 -35.63 17.36 3.60
CA ARG A 195 -34.82 16.18 3.23
C ARG A 195 -33.57 16.55 2.44
N ASN A 196 -33.65 17.54 1.55
CA ASN A 196 -32.52 18.03 0.78
C ASN A 196 -31.43 18.63 1.68
N THR A 197 -31.77 19.20 2.84
CA THR A 197 -30.76 19.65 3.80
C THR A 197 -30.01 18.49 4.46
N GLU A 198 -30.73 17.43 4.87
CA GLU A 198 -30.12 16.23 5.43
C GLU A 198 -29.25 15.51 4.39
N PHE A 199 -29.78 15.38 3.18
CA PHE A 199 -29.05 14.83 2.04
C PHE A 199 -27.80 15.64 1.73
N SER A 200 -27.90 16.97 1.69
CA SER A 200 -26.76 17.87 1.49
C SER A 200 -25.69 17.66 2.57
N ASN A 201 -26.08 17.46 3.83
CA ASN A 201 -25.16 17.16 4.92
C ASN A 201 -24.48 15.79 4.75
N MET A 202 -25.22 14.75 4.38
CA MET A 202 -24.67 13.42 4.10
C MET A 202 -23.73 13.44 2.88
N GLN A 203 -24.12 14.14 1.81
CA GLN A 203 -23.29 14.32 0.62
C GLN A 203 -22.01 15.11 0.91
N ARG A 204 -22.07 16.14 1.76
CA ARG A 204 -20.87 16.85 2.25
C ARG A 204 -19.95 15.92 3.02
N ARG A 205 -20.49 15.02 3.85
CA ARG A 205 -19.69 14.04 4.58
C ARG A 205 -19.03 13.03 3.64
N VAL A 206 -19.76 12.50 2.65
CA VAL A 206 -19.20 11.63 1.61
C VAL A 206 -18.05 12.33 0.88
N LYS A 207 -18.25 13.58 0.46
CA LYS A 207 -17.18 14.39 -0.17
C LYS A 207 -15.97 14.58 0.73
N LYS A 208 -16.15 14.78 2.04
CA LYS A 208 -15.04 14.90 3.00
C LYS A 208 -14.26 13.58 3.12
N LEU A 209 -14.97 12.46 3.24
CA LEU A 209 -14.34 11.14 3.33
C LEU A 209 -13.61 10.77 2.03
N GLN A 210 -14.20 11.05 0.86
CA GLN A 210 -13.54 10.88 -0.44
C GLN A 210 -12.25 11.70 -0.54
N ARG A 211 -12.27 12.98 -0.15
CA ARG A 211 -11.04 13.80 -0.12
C ARG A 211 -9.99 13.24 0.84
N SER A 212 -10.41 12.76 2.01
CA SER A 212 -9.49 12.13 2.96
C SER A 212 -8.84 10.89 2.35
N LEU A 213 -9.64 10.06 1.69
CA LEU A 213 -9.17 8.86 0.99
C LEU A 213 -8.19 9.21 -0.14
N GLU A 214 -8.53 10.18 -0.99
CA GLU A 214 -7.65 10.65 -2.06
C GLU A 214 -6.29 11.15 -1.53
N ILE A 215 -6.29 11.86 -0.39
CA ILE A 215 -5.05 12.33 0.24
C ILE A 215 -4.23 11.15 0.76
N THR A 216 -4.86 10.18 1.42
CA THR A 216 -4.16 8.98 1.92
C THR A 216 -3.64 8.10 0.80
N GLU A 217 -4.39 7.96 -0.30
CA GLU A 217 -3.97 7.19 -1.47
C GLU A 217 -2.81 7.86 -2.20
N LYS A 218 -2.83 9.20 -2.34
CA LYS A 218 -1.68 9.94 -2.90
C LYS A 218 -0.42 9.77 -2.05
N ARG A 219 -0.54 9.83 -0.72
CA ARG A 219 0.59 9.58 0.18
C ARG A 219 1.14 8.16 0.04
N LEU A 220 0.26 7.17 -0.09
CA LEU A 220 0.66 5.78 -0.34
C LEU A 220 1.38 5.62 -1.69
N ASP A 221 0.89 6.29 -2.74
CA ASP A 221 1.51 6.28 -4.08
C ASP A 221 2.87 6.98 -4.08
N GLU A 222 3.01 8.12 -3.38
CA GLU A 222 4.29 8.82 -3.19
C GLU A 222 5.31 7.94 -2.45
N VAL A 223 4.90 7.31 -1.35
CA VAL A 223 5.77 6.37 -0.60
C VAL A 223 6.13 5.15 -1.44
N SER A 224 5.21 4.65 -2.28
CA SER A 224 5.48 3.54 -3.20
C SER A 224 6.51 3.92 -4.26
N LYS A 225 6.39 5.10 -4.86
CA LYS A 225 7.32 5.61 -5.89
C LYS A 225 8.71 5.89 -5.34
N MET A 226 8.82 6.28 -4.07
CA MET A 226 10.12 6.44 -3.41
C MET A 226 10.86 5.09 -3.24
N LYS A 227 10.15 3.97 -3.08
CA LYS A 227 10.78 2.63 -2.98
C LYS A 227 11.25 2.06 -4.33
N ASP A 228 10.61 2.38 -5.45
CA ASP A 228 11.05 1.92 -6.79
C ASP A 228 12.42 2.49 -7.20
N VAL A 229 12.88 3.56 -6.54
CA VAL A 229 14.22 4.14 -6.78
C VAL A 229 15.33 3.38 -6.01
N GLU A 230 14.97 2.57 -5.01
CA GLU A 230 15.92 1.83 -4.16
C GLU A 230 15.80 0.30 -4.25
N GLU A 231 15.13 -0.22 -5.28
CA GLU A 231 15.28 -1.63 -5.67
C GLU A 231 16.63 -1.85 -6.38
N GLY A 232 17.67 -1.88 -5.55
CA GLY A 232 18.82 -2.73 -5.78
C GLY A 232 20.01 -2.06 -6.44
N ILE A 233 21.16 -2.52 -5.97
CA ILE A 233 22.54 -2.37 -6.46
C ILE A 233 22.69 -2.55 -8.00
N ALA A 234 21.63 -2.95 -8.71
CA ALA A 234 21.56 -2.93 -10.18
C ALA A 234 21.65 -1.51 -10.78
N SER A 235 21.25 -0.45 -10.07
CA SER A 235 21.34 0.93 -10.59
C SER A 235 22.76 1.50 -10.55
N LEU A 236 23.61 1.04 -9.61
CA LEU A 236 25.01 1.47 -9.50
C LEU A 236 25.93 0.92 -10.61
N TYR A 237 25.44 -0.04 -11.40
CA TYR A 237 26.15 -0.65 -12.53
C TYR A 237 25.41 -0.47 -13.87
N ARG A 238 24.37 0.39 -13.92
CA ARG A 238 23.65 0.68 -15.17
C ARG A 238 24.52 1.43 -16.20
N GLU A 239 25.49 2.17 -15.68
CA GLU A 239 26.61 2.71 -16.44
C GLU A 239 27.88 1.94 -16.04
N VAL A 240 28.39 1.13 -16.96
CA VAL A 240 29.69 0.49 -16.81
C VAL A 240 30.73 1.61 -16.82
N GLN A 241 31.26 1.98 -15.65
CA GLN A 241 32.34 2.97 -15.54
C GLN A 241 33.50 2.58 -16.47
N GLY A 242 33.84 3.48 -17.41
CA GLY A 242 35.00 3.32 -18.31
C GLY A 242 34.68 3.08 -19.78
N LEU A 243 33.41 3.07 -20.21
CA LEU A 243 33.04 3.12 -21.63
C LEU A 243 32.59 4.54 -21.99
N ASP A 244 33.27 5.18 -22.96
CA ASP A 244 32.84 6.47 -23.50
C ASP A 244 31.55 6.27 -24.30
N SER A 245 30.52 7.06 -23.99
CA SER A 245 29.23 7.05 -24.68
C SER A 245 29.31 7.44 -26.16
N ARG A 246 30.46 7.99 -26.59
CA ARG A 246 30.73 8.39 -27.98
C ARG A 246 31.44 7.31 -28.81
N ASP A 247 31.76 6.15 -28.23
CA ASP A 247 32.39 5.06 -28.95
C ASP A 247 31.37 4.36 -29.87
N SER A 248 31.70 4.19 -31.16
CA SER A 248 30.82 3.56 -32.15
C SER A 248 30.46 2.11 -31.81
N ASN A 249 31.27 1.47 -30.95
CA ASN A 249 31.08 0.08 -30.52
C ASN A 249 30.61 -0.03 -29.07
N HIS A 250 30.08 1.05 -28.48
CA HIS A 250 29.61 1.10 -27.10
C HIS A 250 28.63 -0.06 -26.78
N ASP A 251 27.63 -0.27 -27.63
CA ASP A 251 26.60 -1.29 -27.37
C ASP A 251 27.13 -2.72 -27.48
N GLN A 252 28.07 -2.98 -28.40
CA GLN A 252 28.74 -4.28 -28.50
C GLN A 252 29.66 -4.55 -27.30
N LYS A 253 30.44 -3.53 -26.87
CA LYS A 253 31.32 -3.64 -25.70
C LYS A 253 30.52 -3.81 -24.41
N LYS A 254 29.37 -3.13 -24.29
CA LYS A 254 28.43 -3.30 -23.19
C LYS A 254 27.87 -4.72 -23.13
N GLY A 255 27.43 -5.25 -24.27
CA GLY A 255 26.95 -6.64 -24.36
C GLY A 255 28.02 -7.67 -23.99
N LEU A 256 29.24 -7.52 -24.52
CA LEU A 256 30.37 -8.40 -24.18
C LEU A 256 30.75 -8.35 -22.70
N MET A 257 30.75 -7.16 -22.08
CA MET A 257 31.02 -7.01 -20.65
C MET A 257 29.92 -7.63 -19.78
N GLU A 258 28.66 -7.51 -20.20
CA GLU A 258 27.53 -8.15 -19.52
C GLU A 258 27.64 -9.68 -19.56
N ASP A 259 28.05 -10.24 -20.70
CA ASP A 259 28.25 -11.68 -20.87
C ASP A 259 29.47 -12.20 -20.09
N ILE A 260 30.59 -11.48 -20.08
CA ILE A 260 31.76 -11.80 -19.25
C ILE A 260 31.39 -11.76 -17.76
N PHE A 261 30.56 -10.79 -17.36
CA PHE A 261 30.11 -10.68 -15.98
C PHE A 261 29.18 -11.83 -15.58
N LYS A 262 28.20 -12.19 -16.42
CA LYS A 262 27.33 -13.37 -16.20
C LYS A 262 28.16 -14.65 -16.11
N ALA A 263 29.17 -14.81 -16.97
CA ALA A 263 30.09 -15.94 -16.92
C ALA A 263 30.92 -15.97 -15.63
N ASN A 264 31.44 -14.82 -15.17
CA ASN A 264 32.18 -14.71 -13.92
C ASN A 264 31.32 -14.95 -12.68
N LEU A 265 30.08 -14.46 -12.68
CA LEU A 265 29.10 -14.71 -11.61
C LEU A 265 28.75 -16.20 -11.52
N ALA A 266 28.55 -16.86 -12.67
CA ALA A 266 28.32 -18.30 -12.75
C ALA A 266 29.54 -19.13 -12.28
N LEU A 267 30.75 -18.63 -12.51
CA LEU A 267 31.99 -19.23 -12.00
C LEU A 267 32.16 -19.05 -10.49
N GLN A 268 31.74 -17.91 -9.92
CA GLN A 268 31.71 -17.68 -8.47
C GLN A 268 30.68 -18.56 -7.76
N GLY A 269 29.51 -18.81 -8.38
CA GLY A 269 28.50 -19.72 -7.84
C GLY A 269 28.87 -21.21 -7.89
N ARG A 270 30.00 -21.57 -8.51
CA ARG A 270 30.52 -22.96 -8.62
C ARG A 270 31.76 -23.24 -7.77
N LYS A 271 32.14 -22.32 -6.88
CA LYS A 271 33.12 -22.59 -5.80
C LYS A 271 32.40 -22.78 -4.47
#